data_AF-T2HQK6-F1
#
_entry.id   AF-T2HQK6-F1
#
_cell.length_a   1.000
_cell.length_b   1.000
_cell.length_c   1.000
_cell.angle_alpha   90.00
_cell.angle_beta   90.00
_cell.angle_gamma   90.00
#
_symmetry.space_group_name_H-M   'P 1'
#
loop_
_entity.id
_entity.type
_entity.pdbx_description
1 polymer ?
#
loop_
_entity_poly.entity_id
_entity_poly.type
_entity_poly.pdbx_seq_one_letter_code
_entity_poly.pdbx_strand_id
1 'polypeptide(L)' 'AAHCDSNNFQMLFGVHSKKILNEDEQTRDPKEKFICPNRKKDDEKDKDIMLIRLNSPVSNSEHITPLSLPSSPP' A
#
# COMPACT_ATOMS: atom_id res chain seq x y z
N ALA A 1 4.36 3.46 4.27
CA ALA A 1 4.86 4.79 4.67
C ALA A 1 5.78 5.32 3.58
N ALA A 2 6.15 6.60 3.58
CA ALA A 2 7.05 7.17 2.57
C ALA A 2 8.47 6.58 2.66
N HIS A 3 8.94 6.29 3.87
CA HIS A 3 10.25 5.65 4.07
C HIS A 3 10.31 4.19 3.59
N CYS A 4 9.16 3.54 3.35
CA CYS A 4 9.12 2.19 2.80
C CYS A 4 9.36 2.15 1.28
N ASP A 5 9.57 3.30 0.63
CA ASP A 5 9.77 3.34 -0.81
C ASP A 5 11.02 2.57 -1.24
N SER A 6 10.90 1.83 -2.34
CA SER A 6 12.00 1.13 -2.96
C SER A 6 11.84 1.14 -4.49
N ASN A 7 12.93 0.80 -5.19
CA ASN A 7 12.91 0.81 -6.67
C ASN A 7 11.95 -0.23 -7.23
N ASN A 8 11.91 -1.42 -6.63
CA ASN A 8 11.07 -2.53 -7.07
C ASN A 8 10.50 -3.25 -5.85
N PHE A 9 9.18 -3.32 -5.78
CA PHE A 9 8.46 -4.13 -4.79
C PHE A 9 7.12 -4.56 -5.37
N GLN A 10 6.52 -5.58 -4.76
CA GLN A 10 5.18 -6.06 -5.09
C GLN A 10 4.27 -5.93 -3.88
N MET A 11 2.99 -5.76 -4.13
CA MET A 11 1.95 -5.68 -3.12
C MET A 11 1.12 -6.95 -3.13
N LEU A 12 1.03 -7.62 -1.99
CA LEU A 12 0.25 -8.84 -1.78
C LEU A 12 -1.01 -8.49 -0.98
N PHE A 13 -2.17 -8.98 -1.44
CA PHE A 13 -3.49 -8.78 -0.83
C PHE A 13 -4.11 -10.12 -0.49
N GLY A 14 -4.96 -10.16 0.54
CA GLY A 14 -5.66 -11.39 0.95
C GLY A 14 -4.81 -12.39 1.72
N VAL A 15 -3.61 -12.00 2.15
CA VAL A 15 -2.63 -12.90 2.79
C VAL A 15 -2.91 -13.05 4.28
N HIS A 16 -2.81 -14.27 4.80
CA HIS A 16 -2.78 -14.57 6.24
C HIS A 16 -1.47 -15.24 6.67
N SER A 17 -1.14 -16.40 6.09
CA SER A 17 0.06 -17.16 6.43
C SER A 17 1.07 -17.13 5.28
N LYS A 18 2.36 -16.99 5.62
CA LYS A 18 3.44 -17.05 4.62
C LYS A 18 3.71 -18.47 4.10
N LYS A 19 3.17 -19.50 4.77
CA LYS A 19 3.39 -20.91 4.42
C LYS A 19 2.18 -21.55 3.74
N ILE A 20 0.98 -21.14 4.15
CA ILE A 20 -0.29 -21.65 3.65
C ILE A 20 -1.01 -20.45 3.04
N LEU A 21 -1.16 -20.46 1.73
CA LEU A 21 -1.73 -19.35 0.98
C LEU A 21 -3.26 -19.46 0.96
N ASN A 22 -3.94 -18.31 0.95
CA ASN A 22 -5.37 -18.27 0.70
C ASN A 22 -5.65 -18.40 -0.80
N GLU A 23 -6.81 -18.95 -1.17
CA GLU A 23 -7.18 -19.16 -2.58
C GLU A 23 -7.45 -17.85 -3.33
N ASP A 24 -7.81 -16.78 -2.60
CA ASP A 24 -8.18 -15.48 -3.12
C ASP A 24 -7.04 -14.42 -3.01
N GLU A 25 -5.80 -14.85 -2.77
CA GLU A 25 -4.64 -13.95 -2.76
C GLU A 25 -4.43 -13.27 -4.12
N GLN A 26 -4.07 -11.99 -4.09
CA GLN A 26 -3.83 -11.21 -5.30
C GLN A 26 -2.52 -10.42 -5.18
N THR A 27 -1.74 -10.40 -6.26
CA THR A 27 -0.49 -9.62 -6.37
C THR A 27 -0.67 -8.46 -7.33
N ARG A 28 -0.14 -7.28 -6.99
CA ARG A 28 -0.08 -6.11 -7.88
C ARG A 28 1.28 -5.45 -7.82
N ASP A 29 1.62 -4.78 -8.91
CA ASP A 29 2.83 -3.95 -9.00
C ASP A 29 2.45 -2.47 -8.84
N PRO A 30 3.33 -1.66 -8.23
CA PRO A 30 3.15 -0.22 -8.17
C PRO A 30 3.28 0.39 -9.57
N LYS A 31 2.21 1.01 -10.08
CA LYS A 31 2.24 1.73 -11.36
C LYS A 31 2.78 3.14 -11.19
N GLU A 32 2.31 3.84 -10.17
CA GLU A 32 2.71 5.21 -9.84
C GLU A 32 2.84 5.34 -8.31
N LYS A 33 3.78 6.17 -7.87
CA LYS A 33 4.07 6.45 -6.45
C LYS A 33 3.98 7.95 -6.21
N PHE A 34 3.22 8.35 -5.20
CA PHE A 34 3.03 9.76 -4.83
C PHE A 34 3.51 9.99 -3.40
N ILE A 35 4.54 10.81 -3.27
CA ILE A 35 5.13 11.25 -1.99
C ILE A 35 4.92 12.76 -1.86
N CYS A 36 4.72 13.26 -0.64
CA CYS A 36 4.54 14.69 -0.39
C CYS A 36 5.70 15.52 -0.98
N PRO A 37 5.45 16.50 -1.88
CA PRO A 37 6.51 17.29 -2.51
C PRO A 37 7.34 18.13 -1.53
N ASN A 38 6.75 18.53 -0.42
CA ASN A 38 7.37 19.35 0.64
C ASN A 38 7.86 18.50 1.83
N ARG A 39 8.16 17.21 1.61
CA ARG A 39 8.81 16.35 2.60
C ARG A 39 10.28 16.77 2.77
N LYS A 40 10.72 16.88 4.02
CA LYS A 40 12.14 17.12 4.37
C LYS A 40 12.99 15.91 3.96
N LYS A 41 14.15 16.15 3.36
CA LYS A 41 15.03 15.07 2.86
C LYS A 41 15.85 14.40 3.95
N ASP A 42 16.11 15.12 5.03
CA ASP A 42 16.94 14.75 6.18
C ASP A 42 16.14 14.15 7.34
N ASP A 43 14.81 14.23 7.29
CA ASP A 43 13.92 13.66 8.29
C ASP A 43 13.06 12.56 7.67
N GLU A 44 13.44 11.31 7.95
CA GLU A 44 12.74 10.13 7.44
C GLU A 44 11.26 10.12 7.85
N LYS A 45 10.94 10.69 9.02
CA LYS A 45 9.60 10.68 9.62
C LYS A 45 8.75 11.91 9.25
N ASP A 46 9.33 12.97 8.66
CA ASP A 46 8.54 14.09 8.15
C ASP A 46 7.60 13.62 7.03
N LYS A 47 6.30 13.86 7.21
CA LYS A 47 5.24 13.52 6.24
C LYS A 47 5.39 12.10 5.69
N ASP A 48 5.53 11.12 6.59
CA ASP A 48 5.84 9.73 6.27
C ASP A 48 4.62 8.96 5.71
N ILE A 49 4.03 9.48 4.65
CA ILE A 49 2.88 8.93 3.93
C ILE A 49 3.17 8.89 2.43
N MET A 50 2.75 7.80 1.78
CA MET A 50 2.88 7.59 0.34
C MET A 50 1.61 6.93 -0.19
N LEU A 51 1.12 7.40 -1.33
CA LEU A 51 0.04 6.76 -2.07
C LEU A 51 0.65 5.98 -3.24
N ILE A 52 0.14 4.77 -3.48
CA ILE A 52 0.54 3.91 -4.58
C ILE A 52 -0.69 3.63 -5.44
N ARG A 53 -0.58 3.91 -6.74
CA ARG A 53 -1.58 3.47 -7.72
C ARG A 53 -1.20 2.08 -8.21
N LEU A 54 -2.15 1.14 -8.11
CA LEU A 54 -1.95 -0.23 -8.58
C LEU A 54 -1.97 -0.29 -10.11
N ASN A 55 -1.21 -1.20 -10.69
CA ASN A 55 -1.19 -1.46 -12.15
C ASN A 55 -2.54 -1.97 -12.69
N SER A 56 -3.31 -2.67 -11.87
CA SER A 56 -4.69 -3.10 -12.15
C SER A 56 -5.53 -3.11 -10.86
N PRO A 57 -6.87 -2.98 -10.96
CA PRO A 57 -7.74 -2.99 -9.78
C PRO A 57 -7.66 -4.32 -9.04
N VAL A 58 -7.97 -4.30 -7.74
CA VAL A 58 -8.11 -5.49 -6.89
C VAL A 58 -9.59 -5.70 -6.61
N SER A 59 -10.09 -6.91 -6.84
CA SER A 59 -11.48 -7.27 -6.56
C SER A 59 -11.66 -7.64 -5.08
N ASN A 60 -12.79 -7.25 -4.49
CA ASN A 60 -13.16 -7.68 -3.15
C ASN A 60 -13.36 -9.21 -3.09
N SER A 61 -13.03 -9.80 -1.94
CA SER A 61 -13.17 -11.23 -1.66
C SER A 61 -13.34 -11.45 -0.14
N GLU A 62 -13.32 -12.71 0.30
CA GLU A 62 -13.39 -13.06 1.73
C GLU A 62 -12.27 -12.39 2.55
N HIS A 63 -11.05 -12.35 2.00
CA HIS A 63 -9.87 -11.79 2.69
C HIS A 63 -9.44 -10.41 2.17
N ILE A 64 -10.20 -9.80 1.25
CA ILE A 64 -9.86 -8.50 0.65
C ILE A 64 -11.07 -7.55 0.70
N THR A 65 -10.93 -6.48 1.48
CA THR A 65 -11.88 -5.35 1.50
C THR A 65 -11.13 -4.02 1.67
N PRO A 66 -11.56 -2.94 1.01
CA PRO A 66 -10.99 -1.62 1.25
C PRO A 66 -11.34 -1.10 2.66
N LEU A 67 -10.47 -0.26 3.20
CA LEU A 67 -10.70 0.47 4.44
C LEU A 67 -11.16 1.91 4.14
N SER A 68 -12.20 2.37 4.83
CA SER A 68 -12.67 3.74 4.70
C SER A 68 -11.75 4.72 5.43
N LEU A 69 -11.58 5.91 4.86
CA LEU A 69 -10.87 7.01 5.51
C LEU A 69 -11.69 7.55 6.70
N PRO A 70 -11.04 8.12 7.73
CA PRO A 70 -11.74 8.77 8.83
C PRO A 70 -12.52 9.99 8.33
N SER A 71 -13.71 10.20 8.91
CA SER A 71 -14.57 11.34 8.58
C SER A 71 -14.21 12.63 9.33
N SER A 72 -13.37 12.53 10.36
CA SER A 72 -12.90 13.65 11.16
C SER A 72 -11.45 13.44 11.59
N PRO A 73 -10.67 14.52 11.80
CA PRO A 73 -9.36 14.41 12.40
C PRO A 73 -9.45 13.84 13.83
N PRO A 74 -8.38 13.18 14.32
CA PRO A 74 -8.27 12.77 15.71
C PRO A 74 -8.18 13.97 16.67
#